data_AF-A0A099KF51-F1
#
_entry.id   AF-A0A099KF51-F1
#
_cell.length_a   1.000
_cell.length_b   1.000
_cell.length_c   1.000
_cell.angle_alpha   90.00
_cell.angle_beta   90.00
_cell.angle_gamma   90.00
#
_symmetry.space_group_name_H-M   'P 1'
#
loop_
_entity.id
_entity.type
_entity.pdbx_description
1 polymer ?
#
loop_
_entity_poly.entity_id
_entity_poly.type
_entity_poly.pdbx_seq_one_letter_code
_entity_poly.pdbx_strand_id
1 'polypeptide(L)' 'MKKLIGYVFLVLSFLVWAVIATLPFMDISASEMATATTVLVISGEVLFLLAIALLGKEAWLKIKAIFISKQ' A
#
# COMPACT_ATOMS: atom_id res chain seq x y z
N MET A 1 -2.65 -19.58 -6.94
CA MET A 1 -3.40 -18.79 -5.94
C MET A 1 -2.52 -17.81 -5.15
N LYS A 2 -1.43 -18.24 -4.50
CA LYS A 2 -0.54 -17.34 -3.72
C LYS A 2 -0.09 -16.07 -4.45
N LYS A 3 0.34 -16.20 -5.72
CA LYS A 3 0.73 -15.03 -6.55
C LYS A 3 -0.42 -14.07 -6.85
N LEU A 4 -1.63 -14.59 -7.09
CA LEU A 4 -2.82 -13.75 -7.30
C LEU A 4 -3.13 -12.92 -6.05
N ILE A 5 -3.13 -13.56 -4.87
CA ILE A 5 -3.31 -12.87 -3.59
C ILE A 5 -2.23 -11.81 -3.37
N GLY A 6 -0.98 -12.14 -3.67
CA GLY A 6 0.13 -11.19 -3.61
C GLY A 6 -0.08 -9.95 -4.50
N TYR A 7 -0.55 -10.12 -5.73
CA TYR A 7 -0.88 -8.98 -6.60
C TYR A 7 -2.09 -8.18 -6.10
N VAL A 8 -3.10 -8.84 -5.55
CA VAL A 8 -4.25 -8.15 -4.94
C VAL A 8 -3.78 -7.30 -3.76
N PHE A 9 -2.94 -7.83 -2.87
CA PHE A 9 -2.37 -7.08 -1.75
C PHE A 9 -1.50 -5.92 -2.22
N LEU A 10 -0.74 -6.10 -3.30
CA LEU A 10 0.07 -5.04 -3.89
C LEU A 10 -0.80 -3.90 -4.41
N VAL A 11 -1.92 -4.19 -5.08
CA VAL A 11 -2.85 -3.15 -5.55
C VAL A 11 -3.52 -2.45 -4.36
N LEU A 12 -3.98 -3.22 -3.38
CA LEU A 12 -4.63 -2.67 -2.19
C LEU A 12 -3.71 -1.76 -1.38
N SER A 13 -2.40 -2.06 -1.29
CA SER A 13 -1.46 -1.19 -0.58
C SER A 13 -1.38 0.22 -1.16
N PHE A 14 -1.58 0.38 -2.48
CA PHE A 14 -1.64 1.69 -3.12
C PHE A 14 -3.04 2.32 -3.05
N LEU A 15 -4.11 1.53 -3.05
CA LEU A 15 -5.48 2.05 -2.93
C LEU A 15 -5.75 2.76 -1.60
N VAL A 16 -5.03 2.39 -0.54
CA VAL A 16 -5.03 3.10 0.74
C VAL A 16 -4.77 4.61 0.56
N TRP A 17 -3.86 5.00 -0.34
CA TRP A 17 -3.57 6.41 -0.61
C TRP A 17 -4.75 7.16 -1.22
N ALA A 18 -5.53 6.49 -2.09
CA ALA A 18 -6.74 7.06 -2.64
C ALA A 18 -7.78 7.31 -1.53
N VAL A 19 -7.90 6.38 -0.57
CA VAL A 19 -8.79 6.56 0.60
C VAL A 19 -8.31 7.73 1.47
N ILE A 20 -7.01 7.83 1.76
CA ILE A 20 -6.44 8.95 2.52
C ILE A 20 -6.75 10.30 1.84
N ALA A 21 -6.61 10.37 0.51
CA ALA A 21 -6.90 11.58 -0.26
C ALA A 21 -8.38 12.00 -0.18
N THR A 22 -9.30 11.09 0.17
CA THR A 22 -10.72 11.40 0.35
C THR A 22 -11.08 11.86 1.76
N LEU A 23 -10.23 11.61 2.77
CA LEU A 23 -10.52 11.95 4.17
C LEU A 23 -10.85 13.44 4.40
N PRO A 24 -10.19 14.42 3.75
CA PRO A 24 -10.50 15.84 3.96
C PRO A 24 -11.91 16.27 3.51
N PHE A 25 -12.59 15.43 2.71
CA PHE A 25 -13.95 15.69 2.24
C PHE A 25 -15.01 15.02 3.12
N MET A 26 -14.60 14.33 4.19
CA MET A 26 -15.49 13.70 5.15
C MET A 26 -15.76 14.66 6.32
N ASP A 27 -16.98 14.60 6.88
CA ASP A 27 -17.36 15.37 8.06
C ASP A 27 -16.83 14.70 9.33
N ILE A 28 -15.50 14.72 9.50
CA ILE A 28 -14.77 14.13 10.63
C ILE A 28 -13.86 15.16 11.29
N SER A 29 -13.60 15.00 12.58
CA SER A 29 -12.68 15.87 13.31
C SER A 29 -11.23 15.70 12.85
N ALA A 30 -10.40 16.71 13.13
CA ALA A 30 -8.96 16.64 12.84
C ALA A 30 -8.28 15.46 13.55
N SER A 31 -8.70 15.13 14.78
CA SER A 31 -8.19 13.98 15.53
C SER A 31 -8.55 12.65 14.86
N GLU A 32 -9.80 12.49 14.41
CA GLU A 32 -10.24 11.28 13.70
C GLU A 32 -9.52 11.12 12.37
N MET A 33 -9.32 12.22 11.62
CA MET A 33 -8.57 12.20 10.37
C MET A 33 -7.11 11.80 10.59
N ALA A 34 -6.45 12.30 11.64
CA ALA A 34 -5.08 11.93 11.98
C ALA A 34 -4.96 10.43 12.35
N THR A 35 -5.90 9.92 13.17
CA THR A 35 -5.97 8.50 13.51
C THR A 35 -6.24 7.63 12.28
N ALA A 36 -7.22 8.00 11.46
CA ALA A 36 -7.58 7.27 10.24
C ALA A 36 -6.40 7.22 9.26
N THR A 37 -5.74 8.35 9.02
CA THR A 37 -4.55 8.43 8.15
C THR A 37 -3.45 7.50 8.67
N THR A 38 -3.17 7.54 9.98
CA THR A 38 -2.13 6.70 10.59
C THR A 38 -2.43 5.21 10.42
N VAL A 39 -3.66 4.78 10.71
CA VAL A 39 -4.09 3.38 10.56
C VAL A 39 -4.03 2.94 9.10
N LEU A 40 -4.49 3.80 8.18
CA LEU A 40 -4.47 3.54 6.75
C LEU A 40 -3.04 3.35 6.26
N VAL A 41 -2.12 4.27 6.56
CA VAL A 41 -0.70 4.18 6.17
C VAL A 41 -0.07 2.87 6.67
N ILE A 42 -0.23 2.56 7.96
CA ILE A 42 0.31 1.31 8.53
C ILE A 42 -0.26 0.09 7.81
N SER A 43 -1.56 0.08 7.53
CA SER A 43 -2.22 -1.02 6.82
C SER A 43 -1.70 -1.17 5.39
N GLY A 44 -1.46 -0.04 4.69
CA GLY A 44 -0.85 -0.02 3.37
C GLY A 44 0.55 -0.66 3.35
N GLU A 45 1.40 -0.28 4.31
CA GLU A 45 2.75 -0.85 4.44
C GLU A 45 2.71 -2.36 4.77
N VAL A 46 1.82 -2.78 5.68
CA VAL A 46 1.65 -4.21 6.00
C VAL A 46 1.19 -5.00 4.77
N LEU A 47 0.21 -4.49 4.00
CA LEU A 47 -0.23 -5.10 2.76
C LEU A 47 0.89 -5.19 1.73
N PHE A 48 1.70 -4.14 1.59
CA PHE A 48 2.85 -4.13 0.69
C PHE A 48 3.87 -5.20 1.07
N LEU A 49 4.26 -5.28 2.35
CA LEU A 49 5.20 -6.29 2.85
C LEU A 49 4.67 -7.71 2.65
N LEU A 50 3.38 -7.95 2.92
CA LEU A 50 2.73 -9.24 2.67
C LEU A 50 2.68 -9.57 1.17
N ALA A 51 2.43 -8.58 0.31
CA ALA A 51 2.48 -8.76 -1.13
C ALA A 51 3.85 -9.22 -1.60
N ILE A 52 4.92 -8.55 -1.16
CA ILE A 52 6.30 -8.93 -1.49
C ILE A 52 6.64 -10.32 -0.94
N ALA A 53 6.22 -10.64 0.29
CA ALA A 53 6.43 -11.96 0.88
C ALA A 53 5.73 -13.08 0.08
N LEU A 54 4.52 -12.83 -0.43
CA LEU A 54 3.75 -13.79 -1.23
C LEU A 54 4.25 -13.91 -2.68
N LEU A 55 4.73 -12.82 -3.27
CA LEU A 55 5.20 -12.77 -4.66
C LEU A 55 6.67 -13.21 -4.80
N GLY A 56 7.46 -13.04 -3.74
CA GLY A 56 8.85 -13.46 -3.66
C GLY A 56 9.84 -12.54 -4.37
N LYS A 57 11.10 -13.01 -4.43
CA LYS A 57 12.27 -12.23 -4.88
C LYS A 57 12.13 -11.70 -6.32
N GLU A 58 11.51 -12.46 -7.22
CA GLU A 58 11.32 -12.06 -8.62
C GLU A 58 10.50 -10.76 -8.75
N ALA A 59 9.41 -10.65 -8.01
CA ALA A 59 8.57 -9.45 -8.04
C ALA A 59 9.27 -8.25 -7.41
N TRP A 60 10.00 -8.46 -6.31
CA TRP A 60 10.80 -7.41 -5.68
C TRP A 60 11.86 -6.84 -6.61
N LEU A 61 12.57 -7.70 -7.36
CA LEU A 61 13.56 -7.26 -8.35
C LEU A 61 12.92 -6.45 -9.47
N LYS A 62 11.72 -6.82 -9.93
CA LYS A 62 10.97 -6.05 -10.94
C LYS A 62 10.55 -4.68 -10.41
N ILE A 63 10.03 -4.61 -9.18
CA ILE A 63 9.68 -3.34 -8.53
C ILE A 63 10.92 -2.46 -8.41
N LYS A 64 12.04 -3.01 -7.91
CA LYS A 64 13.31 -2.28 -7.86
C LYS A 64 13.76 -1.78 -9.23
N ALA A 65 13.63 -2.58 -10.28
CA ALA A 65 14.04 -2.16 -11.63
C ALA A 65 13.20 -0.98 -12.16
N ILE A 66 11.92 -0.88 -11.75
CA ILE A 66 11.03 0.23 -12.12
C ILE A 66 11.40 1.51 -11.38
N PHE A 67 11.65 1.43 -10.07
CA PHE A 67 11.90 2.62 -9.22
C PHE A 67 13.39 3.02 -9.12
N ILE A 68 14.30 2.08 -9.39
CA ILE A 68 15.76 2.25 -9.34
C ILE A 68 16.31 1.93 -10.74
N SER A 69 15.76 2.57 -11.77
CA SER A 69 16.39 2.54 -13.09
C SER A 69 17.64 3.42 -13.05
N LYS A 70 18.82 2.77 -13.00
CA LYS A 70 20.18 3.32 -13.19
C LYS A 70 20.31 4.85 -13.02
N GLN A 71 20.74 5.29 -11.83
CA GLN A 71 21.72 6.38 -11.75
C GLN A 71 23.03 5.92 -12.39
#